data_AF-A0A9D8C8K4-F1
#
_entry.id   AF-A0A9D8C8K4-F1
#
_cell.length_a   1.000
_cell.length_b   1.000
_cell.length_c   1.000
_cell.angle_alpha   90.00
_cell.angle_beta   90.00
_cell.angle_gamma   90.00
#
_symmetry.space_group_name_H-M   'P 1'
#
loop_
_entity.id
_entity.type
_entity.pdbx_description
1 polymer ?
#
loop_
_entity_poly.entity_id
_entity_poly.type
_entity_poly.pdbx_seq_one_letter_code
_entity_poly.pdbx_strand_id
1 'polypeptide(L)'
;MSGGHPLHVVVPIWGEAYLGTYFDLVLPCHAAAGNLPALKAREASLYRVFTRAADRDRIAAHPLIRRIGEYMPLAIDPIDDMNAGAHAMMSESYRRGLVDAAAKGAALAPLTGDNVFSDGTLPTLEGLAAAGRSTALVIGIRTWKPSVVPALEAFRAADGSLPVPARALAGIGIAHLHPALLAEHRFDAGAAGESLHPSMLNWPVGRDGLLVHCFHLHPFMLRPQRDDARFGGTVDDDMLEALCPDPAGDHIVADSDELMMIELSDALREMVTGVRKGSVADAVRWALAETGPRQAAHFAVPIRLHAGPLESAHWAPVEARARGVVGAILAGITAGQDRLWLRDPATALRRLLKHAQRHAVAAGANTPLSRAHQIYVAVANRLLTSRRRFIARRFFTPGGGPWNALWRLPVGDERKFYRPGEVEAGIRRLAATLTEIPLAQALANAAGDAPPDGAARLIVIDGAAWFGPARPTPPPEGWSLTERRGHAAMPNAIAFWLWTRFVAPERPAYRRLLLWPLEWLAIPIALVLGHVLANGQGEIAVWERSRN
;
A
#
# COMPACT_ATOMS: atom_id res chain seq x y z
N MET A 1 -17.83 -32.38 -16.40
CA MET A 1 -16.59 -32.12 -15.65
C MET A 1 -16.18 -30.69 -15.98
N SER A 2 -16.29 -29.75 -15.03
CA SER A 2 -15.76 -28.40 -15.24
C SER A 2 -14.24 -28.50 -15.35
N GLY A 3 -13.67 -28.14 -16.51
CA GLY A 3 -12.22 -28.09 -16.68
C GLY A 3 -11.57 -27.16 -15.66
N GLY A 4 -10.31 -27.42 -15.30
CA GLY A 4 -9.53 -26.50 -14.47
C GLY A 4 -9.33 -25.16 -15.19
N HIS A 5 -9.08 -24.10 -14.43
CA HIS A 5 -8.67 -22.81 -14.98
C HIS A 5 -7.14 -22.71 -14.95
N PRO A 6 -6.45 -22.35 -16.05
CA PRO A 6 -4.99 -22.28 -16.07
C PRO A 6 -4.45 -21.35 -14.98
N LEU A 7 -3.37 -21.79 -14.31
CA LEU A 7 -2.71 -21.06 -13.24
C LEU A 7 -1.21 -20.89 -13.57
N HIS A 8 -0.78 -19.65 -13.76
CA HIS A 8 0.62 -19.30 -13.95
C HIS A 8 1.26 -18.99 -12.61
N VAL A 9 2.09 -19.90 -12.12
CA VAL A 9 2.82 -19.76 -10.87
C VAL A 9 4.15 -19.07 -11.15
N VAL A 10 4.37 -17.92 -10.52
CA VAL A 10 5.55 -17.07 -10.79
C VAL A 10 6.33 -16.86 -9.51
N VAL A 11 7.62 -17.21 -9.54
CA VAL A 11 8.52 -17.19 -8.39
C VAL A 11 9.81 -16.40 -8.70
N PRO A 12 9.89 -15.11 -8.36
CA PRO A 12 11.15 -14.38 -8.34
C PRO A 12 12.04 -14.85 -7.17
N ILE A 13 13.23 -15.37 -7.48
CA ILE A 13 14.17 -15.90 -6.48
C ILE A 13 15.63 -15.80 -6.92
N TRP A 14 16.48 -15.21 -6.08
CA TRP A 14 17.91 -15.08 -6.34
C TRP A 14 18.72 -14.89 -5.06
N GLY A 15 20.01 -15.23 -5.14
CA GLY A 15 20.94 -15.09 -4.02
C GLY A 15 20.92 -16.27 -3.05
N GLU A 16 22.09 -16.55 -2.47
CA GLU A 16 22.37 -17.81 -1.77
C GLU A 16 21.38 -18.15 -0.65
N ALA A 17 21.13 -17.21 0.26
CA ALA A 17 20.26 -17.46 1.42
C ALA A 17 18.81 -17.75 1.02
N TYR A 18 18.31 -17.07 -0.02
CA TYR A 18 16.95 -17.27 -0.50
C TYR A 18 16.84 -18.55 -1.34
N LEU A 19 17.85 -18.87 -2.15
CA LEU A 19 17.88 -20.15 -2.88
C LEU A 19 17.94 -21.35 -1.95
N GLY A 20 18.73 -21.28 -0.86
CA GLY A 20 18.73 -22.31 0.17
C GLY A 20 17.34 -22.50 0.79
N THR A 21 16.70 -21.41 1.24
CA THR A 21 15.33 -21.43 1.77
C THR A 21 14.34 -22.03 0.77
N TYR A 22 14.47 -21.63 -0.50
CA TYR A 22 13.60 -22.08 -1.56
C TYR A 22 13.75 -23.58 -1.83
N PHE A 23 14.97 -24.09 -2.00
CA PHE A 23 15.21 -25.52 -2.25
C PHE A 23 14.85 -26.40 -1.06
N ASP A 24 15.14 -25.94 0.15
CA ASP A 24 14.96 -26.74 1.35
C ASP A 24 13.49 -26.80 1.78
N LEU A 25 12.69 -25.74 1.58
CA LEU A 25 11.37 -25.62 2.22
C LEU A 25 10.25 -25.29 1.23
N VAL A 26 10.44 -24.26 0.41
CA VAL A 26 9.35 -23.72 -0.44
C VAL A 26 9.07 -24.60 -1.66
N LEU A 27 10.11 -24.97 -2.40
CA LEU A 27 9.99 -25.85 -3.57
C LEU A 27 9.44 -27.24 -3.20
N PRO A 28 9.86 -27.89 -2.10
CA PRO A 28 9.21 -29.10 -1.58
C PRO A 28 7.71 -28.96 -1.34
N CYS A 29 7.26 -27.82 -0.81
CA CYS A 29 5.85 -27.51 -0.62
C CYS A 29 5.12 -27.39 -1.98
N HIS A 30 5.71 -26.68 -2.95
CA HIS A 30 5.13 -26.56 -4.29
C HIS A 30 4.98 -27.93 -4.98
N ALA A 31 5.97 -28.80 -4.80
CA ALA A 31 6.03 -30.13 -5.39
C ALA A 31 5.23 -31.21 -4.63
N ALA A 32 4.59 -30.86 -3.49
CA ALA A 32 3.73 -31.77 -2.76
C ALA A 32 2.56 -32.27 -3.62
N ALA A 33 2.12 -33.51 -3.41
CA ALA A 33 1.14 -34.17 -4.26
C ALA A 33 -0.19 -33.42 -4.41
N GLY A 34 -0.63 -32.71 -3.37
CA GLY A 34 -1.83 -31.88 -3.39
C GLY A 34 -1.64 -30.46 -3.94
N ASN A 35 -0.46 -30.09 -4.42
CA ASN A 35 -0.17 -28.76 -4.99
C ASN A 35 0.00 -28.80 -6.52
N LEU A 36 1.20 -28.52 -7.07
CA LEU A 36 1.39 -28.46 -8.53
C LEU A 36 0.95 -29.75 -9.25
N PRO A 37 1.24 -30.97 -8.75
CA PRO A 37 0.78 -32.21 -9.36
C PRO A 37 -0.74 -32.36 -9.42
N ALA A 38 -1.48 -31.72 -8.51
CA ALA A 38 -2.94 -31.82 -8.40
C ALA A 38 -3.70 -30.80 -9.27
N LEU A 39 -3.01 -29.88 -9.95
CA LEU A 39 -3.66 -28.95 -10.88
C LEU A 39 -4.32 -29.68 -12.06
N LYS A 40 -5.57 -29.34 -12.36
CA LYS A 40 -6.32 -29.95 -13.46
C LYS A 40 -5.91 -29.38 -14.81
N ALA A 41 -5.60 -28.08 -14.88
CA ALA A 41 -5.19 -27.39 -16.10
C ALA A 41 -3.66 -27.34 -16.30
N ARG A 42 -2.90 -28.29 -15.74
CA ARG A 42 -1.43 -28.28 -15.70
C ARG A 42 -0.74 -28.05 -17.05
N GLU A 43 -1.30 -28.58 -18.14
CA GLU A 43 -0.75 -28.43 -19.50
C GLU A 43 -0.90 -27.00 -20.06
N ALA A 44 -1.92 -26.27 -19.61
CA ALA A 44 -2.17 -24.88 -19.96
C ALA A 44 -1.55 -23.90 -18.94
N SER A 45 -1.27 -24.37 -17.72
CA SER A 45 -0.56 -23.67 -16.67
C SER A 45 0.94 -23.50 -16.98
N LEU A 46 1.63 -22.67 -16.20
CA LEU A 46 3.07 -22.43 -16.32
C LEU A 46 3.69 -22.28 -14.94
N TYR A 47 4.81 -22.95 -14.70
CA TYR A 47 5.67 -22.69 -13.55
C TYR A 47 6.87 -21.88 -14.02
N ARG A 48 6.98 -20.63 -13.58
CA ARG A 48 8.00 -19.69 -14.05
C ARG A 48 8.84 -19.18 -12.89
N VAL A 49 10.15 -19.40 -12.99
CA VAL A 49 11.14 -18.92 -12.02
C VAL A 49 11.92 -17.77 -12.63
N PHE A 50 11.95 -16.63 -11.96
CA PHE A 50 12.79 -15.50 -12.35
C PHE A 50 14.00 -15.45 -11.42
N THR A 51 15.21 -15.45 -11.99
CA THR A 51 16.45 -15.59 -11.21
C THR A 51 17.62 -14.88 -11.88
N ARG A 52 18.80 -14.84 -11.25
CA ARG A 52 20.02 -14.35 -11.92
C ARG A 52 20.58 -15.42 -12.84
N ALA A 53 21.23 -15.01 -13.93
CA ALA A 53 21.86 -15.93 -14.87
C ALA A 53 22.84 -16.90 -14.17
N ALA A 54 23.57 -16.42 -13.16
CA ALA A 54 24.50 -17.23 -12.37
C ALA A 54 23.81 -18.35 -11.56
N ASP A 55 22.53 -18.18 -11.21
CA ASP A 55 21.77 -19.11 -10.38
C ASP A 55 20.93 -20.10 -11.22
N ARG A 56 20.75 -19.81 -12.52
CA ARG A 56 19.88 -20.56 -13.45
C ARG A 56 20.20 -22.05 -13.50
N ASP A 57 21.45 -22.41 -13.74
CA ASP A 57 21.84 -23.80 -13.95
C ASP A 57 21.69 -24.62 -12.66
N ARG A 58 21.95 -24.00 -11.50
CA ARG A 58 21.70 -24.61 -10.19
C ARG A 58 20.21 -24.91 -9.99
N ILE A 59 19.32 -23.97 -10.32
CA ILE A 59 17.86 -24.18 -10.25
C ILE A 59 17.44 -25.29 -11.22
N ALA A 60 17.88 -25.24 -12.48
CA ALA A 60 17.55 -26.24 -13.49
C ALA A 60 18.08 -27.65 -13.13
N ALA A 61 19.18 -27.73 -12.39
CA ALA A 61 19.74 -28.99 -11.94
C ALA A 61 18.99 -29.62 -10.75
N HIS A 62 18.14 -28.86 -10.04
CA HIS A 62 17.48 -29.35 -8.84
C HIS A 62 16.46 -30.47 -9.16
N PRO A 63 16.47 -31.61 -8.44
CA PRO A 63 15.60 -32.75 -8.76
C PRO A 63 14.10 -32.42 -8.78
N LEU A 64 13.62 -31.61 -7.83
CA LEU A 64 12.21 -31.20 -7.79
C LEU A 64 11.83 -30.25 -8.93
N ILE A 65 12.75 -29.41 -9.42
CA ILE A 65 12.50 -28.55 -10.58
C ILE A 65 12.33 -29.40 -11.85
N ARG A 66 13.21 -30.40 -12.03
CA ARG A 66 13.09 -31.35 -13.16
C ARG A 66 11.76 -32.09 -13.10
N ARG A 67 11.37 -32.58 -11.92
CA ARG A 67 10.09 -33.27 -11.70
C ARG A 67 8.90 -32.39 -12.05
N ILE A 68 8.90 -31.10 -11.67
CA ILE A 68 7.85 -30.15 -12.07
C ILE A 68 7.75 -30.07 -13.61
N GLY A 69 8.90 -29.98 -14.29
CA GLY A 69 8.96 -29.94 -15.75
C GLY A 69 8.45 -31.20 -16.45
N GLU A 70 8.31 -32.33 -15.76
CA GLU A 70 7.77 -33.57 -16.33
C GLU A 70 6.24 -33.53 -16.49
N TYR A 71 5.53 -32.70 -15.71
CA TYR A 71 4.05 -32.68 -15.73
C TYR A 71 3.43 -31.30 -15.99
N MET A 72 4.22 -30.23 -16.07
CA MET A 72 3.74 -28.92 -16.52
C MET A 72 4.83 -28.11 -17.23
N PRO A 73 4.46 -27.15 -18.09
CA PRO A 73 5.42 -26.20 -18.66
C PRO A 73 6.23 -25.49 -17.58
N LEU A 74 7.55 -25.44 -17.78
CA LEU A 74 8.53 -24.83 -16.88
C LEU A 74 9.37 -23.80 -17.64
N ALA A 75 9.52 -22.61 -17.06
CA ALA A 75 10.43 -21.57 -17.54
C ALA A 75 11.35 -21.08 -16.40
N ILE A 76 12.62 -20.88 -16.71
CA ILE A 76 13.61 -20.31 -15.78
C ILE A 76 14.32 -19.17 -16.51
N ASP A 77 13.96 -17.94 -16.15
CA ASP A 77 14.35 -16.74 -16.88
C ASP A 77 15.34 -15.88 -16.11
N PRO A 78 16.45 -15.47 -16.74
CA PRO A 78 17.37 -14.52 -16.16
C PRO A 78 16.73 -13.12 -16.06
N ILE A 79 17.09 -12.38 -15.00
CA ILE A 79 16.64 -11.00 -14.75
C ILE A 79 17.78 -9.98 -14.73
N ASP A 80 18.96 -10.35 -15.22
CA ASP A 80 20.16 -9.51 -15.21
C ASP A 80 20.00 -8.23 -16.06
N ASP A 81 18.98 -8.17 -16.92
CA ASP A 81 18.58 -6.98 -17.65
C ASP A 81 17.86 -5.93 -16.76
N MET A 82 17.41 -6.32 -15.57
CA MET A 82 16.76 -5.44 -14.60
C MET A 82 17.79 -4.74 -13.72
N ASN A 83 17.93 -3.42 -13.87
CA ASN A 83 18.78 -2.60 -13.00
C ASN A 83 17.94 -1.82 -11.99
N ALA A 84 17.43 -2.51 -10.96
CA ALA A 84 16.57 -1.90 -9.95
C ALA A 84 16.77 -2.54 -8.56
N GLY A 85 16.15 -1.95 -7.53
CA GLY A 85 16.11 -2.55 -6.19
C GLY A 85 15.29 -3.85 -6.17
N ALA A 86 15.54 -4.72 -5.18
CA ALA A 86 14.92 -6.06 -5.11
C ALA A 86 13.40 -6.06 -5.29
N HIS A 87 12.67 -5.17 -4.60
CA HIS A 87 11.21 -5.06 -4.75
C HIS A 87 10.79 -4.68 -6.17
N ALA A 88 11.49 -3.75 -6.82
CA ALA A 88 11.19 -3.36 -8.19
C ALA A 88 11.44 -4.50 -9.19
N MET A 89 12.49 -5.31 -8.97
CA MET A 89 12.76 -6.50 -9.78
C MET A 89 11.71 -7.60 -9.55
N MET A 90 11.25 -7.81 -8.31
CA MET A 90 10.14 -8.73 -8.03
C MET A 90 8.86 -8.28 -8.74
N SER A 91 8.50 -7.01 -8.61
CA SER A 91 7.31 -6.45 -9.27
C SER A 91 7.40 -6.54 -10.80
N GLU A 92 8.59 -6.35 -11.38
CA GLU A 92 8.81 -6.58 -12.81
C GLU A 92 8.71 -8.05 -13.21
N SER A 93 9.22 -8.97 -12.40
CA SER A 93 9.06 -10.41 -12.62
C SER A 93 7.58 -10.81 -12.66
N TYR A 94 6.77 -10.28 -11.74
CA TYR A 94 5.33 -10.50 -11.75
C TYR A 94 4.65 -9.87 -12.97
N ARG A 95 5.06 -8.68 -13.43
CA ARG A 95 4.53 -8.09 -14.68
C ARG A 95 4.83 -8.98 -15.89
N ARG A 96 6.06 -9.47 -16.03
CA ARG A 96 6.43 -10.39 -17.13
C ARG A 96 5.59 -11.67 -17.10
N GLY A 97 5.38 -12.23 -15.91
CA GLY A 97 4.51 -13.40 -15.73
C GLY A 97 3.03 -13.12 -16.02
N LEU A 98 2.55 -11.92 -15.67
CA LEU A 98 1.18 -11.48 -15.93
C LEU A 98 0.89 -11.35 -17.42
N VAL A 99 1.83 -10.84 -18.21
CA VAL A 99 1.68 -10.75 -19.68
C VAL A 99 1.40 -12.12 -20.28
N ASP A 100 2.17 -13.14 -19.87
CA ASP A 100 1.94 -14.52 -20.34
C ASP A 100 0.61 -15.08 -19.84
N ALA A 101 0.25 -14.79 -18.59
CA ALA A 101 -1.00 -15.26 -18.00
C ALA A 101 -2.20 -14.67 -18.74
N ALA A 102 -2.21 -13.35 -18.98
CA ALA A 102 -3.25 -12.65 -19.72
C ALA A 102 -3.38 -13.19 -21.16
N ALA A 103 -2.25 -13.40 -21.86
CA ALA A 103 -2.24 -13.96 -23.21
C ALA A 103 -2.87 -15.36 -23.32
N LYS A 104 -2.87 -16.13 -22.21
CA LYS A 104 -3.48 -17.47 -22.15
C LYS A 104 -4.80 -17.51 -21.38
N GLY A 105 -5.32 -16.36 -20.93
CA GLY A 105 -6.50 -16.30 -20.06
C GLY A 105 -6.32 -17.06 -18.74
N ALA A 106 -5.08 -17.15 -18.23
CA ALA A 106 -4.73 -17.79 -16.98
C ALA A 106 -4.80 -16.81 -15.79
N ALA A 107 -5.03 -17.33 -14.60
CA ALA A 107 -4.78 -16.59 -13.36
C ALA A 107 -3.27 -16.62 -13.03
N LEU A 108 -2.76 -15.56 -12.41
CA LEU A 108 -1.41 -15.46 -11.88
C LEU A 108 -1.39 -15.84 -10.40
N ALA A 109 -0.47 -16.71 -9.98
CA ALA A 109 -0.12 -16.93 -8.58
C ALA A 109 1.28 -16.34 -8.30
N PRO A 110 1.37 -15.11 -7.76
CA PRO A 110 2.65 -14.46 -7.47
C PRO A 110 3.20 -14.95 -6.12
N LEU A 111 4.06 -15.96 -6.17
CA LEU A 111 4.66 -16.58 -4.98
C LEU A 111 6.07 -16.04 -4.74
N THR A 112 6.52 -16.06 -3.49
CA THR A 112 7.88 -15.66 -3.11
C THR A 112 8.70 -16.88 -2.66
N GLY A 113 10.02 -16.76 -2.66
CA GLY A 113 10.92 -17.87 -2.28
C GLY A 113 11.05 -18.12 -0.78
N ASP A 114 10.21 -17.50 0.04
CA ASP A 114 10.18 -17.60 1.50
C ASP A 114 8.80 -17.95 2.07
N ASN A 115 7.82 -18.28 1.22
CA ASN A 115 6.47 -18.63 1.65
C ASN A 115 6.27 -20.15 1.61
N VAL A 116 5.91 -20.75 2.75
CA VAL A 116 5.46 -22.15 2.82
C VAL A 116 3.95 -22.14 3.01
N PHE A 117 3.23 -22.91 2.19
CA PHE A 117 1.78 -23.02 2.26
C PHE A 117 1.31 -24.47 2.37
N SER A 118 0.03 -24.63 2.72
CA SER A 118 -0.55 -25.95 2.97
C SER A 118 -0.69 -26.77 1.70
N ASP A 119 -0.64 -28.10 1.84
CA ASP A 119 -1.01 -29.01 0.77
C ASP A 119 -2.47 -28.76 0.35
N GLY A 120 -2.75 -28.78 -0.95
CA GLY A 120 -4.06 -28.42 -1.50
C GLY A 120 -4.22 -26.95 -1.90
N THR A 121 -3.26 -26.07 -1.60
CA THR A 121 -3.36 -24.64 -1.86
C THR A 121 -3.56 -24.32 -3.34
N LEU A 122 -2.71 -24.85 -4.24
CA LEU A 122 -2.75 -24.46 -5.65
C LEU A 122 -4.03 -24.93 -6.37
N PRO A 123 -4.55 -26.15 -6.13
CA PRO A 123 -5.87 -26.54 -6.61
C PRO A 123 -7.02 -25.69 -6.07
N THR A 124 -6.95 -25.22 -4.82
CA THR A 124 -7.93 -24.28 -4.27
C THR A 124 -7.92 -22.97 -5.07
N LEU A 125 -6.74 -22.42 -5.38
CA LEU A 125 -6.63 -21.22 -6.22
C LEU A 125 -7.17 -21.44 -7.64
N GLU A 126 -6.87 -22.58 -8.26
CA GLU A 126 -7.45 -22.97 -9.57
C GLU A 126 -8.99 -23.01 -9.50
N GLY A 127 -9.54 -23.57 -8.43
CA GLY A 127 -10.98 -23.62 -8.19
C GLY A 127 -11.61 -22.23 -8.04
N LEU A 128 -10.98 -21.32 -7.29
CA LEU A 128 -11.43 -19.94 -7.13
C LEU A 128 -11.41 -19.19 -8.46
N ALA A 129 -10.35 -19.36 -9.26
CA ALA A 129 -10.24 -18.77 -10.58
C ALA A 129 -11.35 -19.27 -11.52
N ALA A 130 -11.59 -20.60 -11.55
CA ALA A 130 -12.66 -21.23 -12.32
C ALA A 130 -14.06 -20.75 -11.88
N ALA A 131 -14.23 -20.45 -10.59
CA ALA A 131 -15.47 -19.90 -10.02
C ALA A 131 -15.68 -18.40 -10.31
N GLY A 132 -14.82 -17.77 -11.12
CA GLY A 132 -15.03 -16.37 -11.47
C GLY A 132 -14.41 -15.38 -10.48
N ARG A 133 -13.62 -15.81 -9.48
CA ARG A 133 -12.94 -14.87 -8.57
C ARG A 133 -11.83 -14.13 -9.31
N SER A 134 -11.71 -12.84 -9.01
CA SER A 134 -10.64 -11.99 -9.54
C SER A 134 -9.39 -12.13 -8.68
N THR A 135 -9.54 -12.33 -7.36
CA THR A 135 -8.41 -12.38 -6.44
C THR A 135 -8.64 -13.41 -5.35
N ALA A 136 -7.56 -14.00 -4.84
CA ALA A 136 -7.55 -14.78 -3.60
C ALA A 136 -6.52 -14.14 -2.68
N LEU A 137 -6.98 -13.66 -1.53
CA LEU A 137 -6.21 -12.85 -0.59
C LEU A 137 -5.99 -13.66 0.68
N VAL A 138 -4.73 -13.82 1.05
CA VAL A 138 -4.29 -14.69 2.15
C VAL A 138 -3.49 -13.86 3.15
N ILE A 139 -3.61 -14.20 4.43
CA ILE A 139 -2.72 -13.66 5.44
C ILE A 139 -1.43 -14.49 5.53
N GLY A 140 -0.29 -13.81 5.42
CA GLY A 140 1.00 -14.38 5.79
C GLY A 140 1.32 -14.08 7.24
N ILE A 141 1.46 -15.12 8.07
CA ILE A 141 2.06 -14.93 9.38
C ILE A 141 3.56 -15.17 9.31
N ARG A 142 4.31 -14.18 9.76
CA ARG A 142 5.76 -14.25 9.83
C ARG A 142 6.18 -15.20 10.95
N THR A 143 6.99 -16.19 10.60
CA THR A 143 7.53 -17.21 11.50
C THR A 143 9.03 -17.07 11.69
N TRP A 144 9.53 -17.55 12.82
CA TRP A 144 10.95 -17.54 13.12
C TRP A 144 11.63 -18.77 12.50
N LYS A 145 12.32 -18.54 11.38
CA LYS A 145 12.89 -19.58 10.50
C LYS A 145 13.72 -20.62 11.27
N PRO A 146 14.66 -20.27 12.16
CA PRO A 146 15.43 -21.26 12.93
C PRO A 146 14.60 -22.26 13.73
N SER A 147 13.42 -21.84 14.23
CA SER A 147 12.56 -22.72 15.02
C SER A 147 11.50 -23.46 14.19
N VAL A 148 11.06 -22.87 13.08
CA VAL A 148 9.99 -23.45 12.25
C VAL A 148 10.50 -24.55 11.34
N VAL A 149 11.77 -24.47 10.89
CA VAL A 149 12.36 -25.46 9.99
C VAL A 149 12.34 -26.87 10.58
N PRO A 150 12.83 -27.13 11.82
CA PRO A 150 12.73 -28.45 12.41
C PRO A 150 11.31 -29.00 12.54
N ALA A 151 10.31 -28.13 12.74
CA ALA A 151 8.91 -28.53 12.83
C ALA A 151 8.34 -28.96 11.47
N LEU A 152 8.77 -28.29 10.38
CA LEU A 152 8.39 -28.66 9.02
C LEU A 152 9.05 -29.97 8.57
N GLU A 153 10.29 -30.24 8.97
CA GLU A 153 11.00 -31.47 8.58
C GLU A 153 10.25 -32.77 8.95
N ALA A 154 9.42 -32.74 10.00
CA ALA A 154 8.57 -33.87 10.38
C ALA A 154 7.56 -34.28 9.29
N PHE A 155 7.28 -33.40 8.33
CA PHE A 155 6.35 -33.64 7.22
C PHE A 155 7.06 -33.97 5.91
N ARG A 156 8.39 -34.01 5.87
CA ARG A 156 9.12 -34.29 4.64
C ARG A 156 8.86 -35.72 4.18
N ALA A 157 8.34 -35.86 2.97
CA ALA A 157 8.09 -37.14 2.36
C ALA A 157 9.38 -37.76 1.79
N ALA A 158 9.35 -39.07 1.54
CA ALA A 158 10.50 -39.81 1.01
C ALA A 158 10.96 -39.31 -0.38
N ASP A 159 10.07 -38.70 -1.15
CA ASP A 159 10.36 -38.12 -2.45
C ASP A 159 10.91 -36.69 -2.39
N GLY A 160 11.13 -36.18 -1.16
CA GLY A 160 11.64 -34.84 -0.87
C GLY A 160 10.57 -33.75 -0.81
N SER A 161 9.31 -34.04 -1.11
CA SER A 161 8.20 -33.08 -1.02
C SER A 161 7.80 -32.78 0.43
N LEU A 162 7.02 -31.71 0.62
CA LEU A 162 6.59 -31.24 1.94
C LEU A 162 5.06 -31.05 2.01
N PRO A 163 4.27 -32.15 2.07
CA PRO A 163 2.81 -32.12 2.10
C PRO A 163 2.28 -31.81 3.52
N VAL A 164 2.37 -30.56 3.95
CA VAL A 164 1.89 -30.14 5.29
C VAL A 164 0.39 -29.79 5.22
N PRO A 165 -0.50 -30.47 5.95
CA PRO A 165 -1.92 -30.11 6.01
C PRO A 165 -2.15 -28.72 6.60
N ALA A 166 -3.20 -28.03 6.18
CA ALA A 166 -3.46 -26.64 6.55
C ALA A 166 -3.54 -26.40 8.07
N ARG A 167 -4.29 -27.25 8.78
CA ARG A 167 -4.39 -27.22 10.25
C ARG A 167 -3.05 -27.46 10.95
N ALA A 168 -2.21 -28.34 10.42
CA ALA A 168 -0.88 -28.60 10.96
C ALA A 168 0.04 -27.41 10.72
N LEU A 169 0.01 -26.83 9.51
CA LEU A 169 0.79 -25.63 9.18
C LEU A 169 0.37 -24.43 10.04
N ALA A 170 -0.93 -24.30 10.34
CA ALA A 170 -1.43 -23.27 11.24
C ALA A 170 -0.88 -23.44 12.66
N GLY A 171 -0.90 -24.67 13.18
CA GLY A 171 -0.30 -24.99 14.48
C GLY A 171 1.20 -24.69 14.54
N ILE A 172 1.95 -25.10 13.52
CA ILE A 172 3.37 -24.77 13.38
C ILE A 172 3.57 -23.26 13.36
N GLY A 173 2.81 -22.54 12.53
CA GLY A 173 2.90 -21.09 12.43
C GLY A 173 2.67 -20.38 13.77
N ILE A 174 1.60 -20.75 14.48
CA ILE A 174 1.24 -20.18 15.79
C ILE A 174 2.31 -20.49 16.86
N ALA A 175 2.85 -21.70 16.88
CA ALA A 175 3.88 -22.10 17.83
C ALA A 175 5.24 -21.43 17.56
N HIS A 176 5.51 -21.07 16.30
CA HIS A 176 6.81 -20.56 15.83
C HIS A 176 6.73 -19.12 15.30
N LEU A 177 5.83 -18.31 15.87
CA LEU A 177 5.67 -16.90 15.48
C LEU A 177 6.97 -16.12 15.60
N HIS A 178 7.24 -15.28 14.61
CA HIS A 178 8.40 -14.40 14.64
C HIS A 178 8.30 -13.41 15.82
N PRO A 179 9.38 -13.13 16.57
CA PRO A 179 9.34 -12.21 17.71
C PRO A 179 8.79 -10.82 17.38
N ALA A 180 9.06 -10.30 16.17
CA ALA A 180 8.47 -9.05 15.69
C ALA A 180 6.94 -9.11 15.65
N LEU A 181 6.36 -10.24 15.25
CA LEU A 181 4.91 -10.40 15.20
C LEU A 181 4.31 -10.28 16.61
N LEU A 182 4.97 -10.92 17.58
CA LEU A 182 4.56 -10.90 18.98
C LEU A 182 4.71 -9.51 19.61
N ALA A 183 5.82 -8.84 19.29
CA ALA A 183 6.16 -7.54 19.83
C ALA A 183 5.34 -6.41 19.21
N GLU A 184 5.10 -6.44 17.90
CA GLU A 184 4.62 -5.26 17.16
C GLU A 184 3.16 -5.37 16.73
N HIS A 185 2.55 -6.56 16.62
CA HIS A 185 1.20 -6.67 16.03
C HIS A 185 0.08 -6.99 17.04
N ARG A 186 0.41 -7.16 18.32
CA ARG A 186 -0.59 -7.40 19.36
C ARG A 186 -1.17 -6.09 19.86
N PHE A 187 -2.39 -5.77 19.44
CA PHE A 187 -3.03 -4.49 19.79
C PHE A 187 -3.11 -4.26 21.30
N ASP A 188 -3.46 -5.31 22.04
CA ASP A 188 -3.81 -5.26 23.46
C ASP A 188 -2.70 -5.76 24.41
N ALA A 189 -1.55 -6.20 23.90
CA ALA A 189 -0.53 -6.87 24.71
C ALA A 189 0.77 -6.07 24.78
N GLY A 190 1.23 -5.78 26.00
CA GLY A 190 2.46 -5.02 26.26
C GLY A 190 2.22 -3.87 27.23
N ALA A 191 3.29 -3.17 27.61
CA ALA A 191 3.16 -1.94 28.38
C ALA A 191 2.48 -0.84 27.55
N ALA A 192 1.70 0.00 28.23
CA ALA A 192 1.06 1.14 27.60
C ALA A 192 2.13 2.04 26.95
N GLY A 193 1.99 2.29 25.64
CA GLY A 193 2.92 3.13 24.88
C GLY A 193 4.00 2.37 24.10
N GLU A 194 4.08 1.05 24.20
CA GLU A 194 4.90 0.24 23.29
C GLU A 194 4.48 0.43 21.82
N SER A 195 5.41 0.22 20.88
CA SER A 195 5.17 0.37 19.44
C SER A 195 4.24 -0.74 18.92
N LEU A 196 3.34 -0.36 18.02
CA LEU A 196 2.41 -1.22 17.29
C LEU A 196 2.65 -1.04 15.79
N HIS A 197 2.65 -2.10 14.99
CA HIS A 197 2.55 -2.00 13.54
C HIS A 197 1.12 -2.34 13.11
N PRO A 198 0.26 -1.35 12.85
CA PRO A 198 -1.18 -1.58 12.71
C PRO A 198 -1.61 -2.10 11.34
N SER A 199 -0.69 -2.40 10.42
CA SER A 199 -1.04 -3.08 9.15
C SER A 199 -1.76 -4.40 9.38
N MET A 200 -1.50 -5.04 10.51
CA MET A 200 -2.10 -6.29 10.96
C MET A 200 -2.24 -6.23 12.48
N LEU A 201 -3.40 -6.63 12.99
CA LEU A 201 -3.67 -6.77 14.42
C LEU A 201 -3.99 -8.22 14.76
N ASN A 202 -3.37 -8.70 15.84
CA ASN A 202 -3.39 -10.10 16.24
C ASN A 202 -3.92 -10.27 17.67
N TRP A 203 -4.80 -11.27 17.86
CA TRP A 203 -5.29 -11.70 19.16
C TRP A 203 -5.12 -13.22 19.32
N PRO A 204 -4.25 -13.69 20.24
CA PRO A 204 -4.15 -15.11 20.55
C PRO A 204 -5.48 -15.66 21.08
N VAL A 205 -5.82 -16.87 20.67
CA VAL A 205 -7.02 -17.59 21.09
C VAL A 205 -6.61 -18.92 21.71
N GLY A 206 -6.57 -18.98 23.04
CA GLY A 206 -6.06 -20.15 23.75
C GLY A 206 -4.59 -20.43 23.39
N ARG A 207 -4.24 -21.72 23.24
CA ARG A 207 -2.89 -22.16 22.81
C ARG A 207 -2.76 -22.36 21.31
N ASP A 208 -3.86 -22.68 20.65
CA ASP A 208 -3.87 -23.27 19.31
C ASP A 208 -4.58 -22.37 18.28
N GLY A 209 -4.80 -21.10 18.61
CA GLY A 209 -5.53 -20.16 17.75
C GLY A 209 -4.94 -18.76 17.73
N LEU A 210 -5.12 -18.09 16.60
CA LEU A 210 -4.78 -16.69 16.38
C LEU A 210 -5.87 -16.04 15.52
N LEU A 211 -6.53 -15.03 16.06
CA LEU A 211 -7.44 -14.17 15.31
C LEU A 211 -6.66 -12.98 14.74
N VAL A 212 -6.83 -12.74 13.45
CA VAL A 212 -6.11 -11.69 12.72
C VAL A 212 -7.07 -10.78 11.97
N HIS A 213 -6.78 -9.49 11.98
CA HIS A 213 -7.36 -8.48 11.08
C HIS A 213 -6.23 -7.75 10.38
N CYS A 214 -6.23 -7.70 9.05
CA CYS A 214 -5.13 -7.16 8.26
C CYS A 214 -5.61 -6.21 7.15
N PHE A 215 -4.92 -5.07 6.99
CA PHE A 215 -5.15 -4.13 5.90
C PHE A 215 -4.48 -4.59 4.59
N HIS A 216 -3.31 -5.22 4.69
CA HIS A 216 -2.48 -5.62 3.56
C HIS A 216 -2.45 -7.14 3.47
N LEU A 217 -3.41 -7.71 2.74
CA LEU A 217 -3.44 -9.14 2.48
C LEU A 217 -2.59 -9.45 1.24
N HIS A 218 -1.86 -10.55 1.30
CA HIS A 218 -1.01 -10.99 0.20
C HIS A 218 -1.88 -11.65 -0.88
N PRO A 219 -1.84 -11.19 -2.15
CA PRO A 219 -2.62 -11.80 -3.20
C PRO A 219 -1.95 -13.11 -3.66
N PHE A 220 -2.57 -14.25 -3.35
CA PHE A 220 -2.11 -15.57 -3.77
C PHE A 220 -2.59 -15.98 -5.15
N MET A 221 -3.65 -15.34 -5.63
CA MET A 221 -4.14 -15.47 -6.98
C MET A 221 -4.65 -14.13 -7.48
N LEU A 222 -4.35 -13.81 -8.73
CA LEU A 222 -4.82 -12.63 -9.44
C LEU A 222 -5.27 -13.01 -10.84
N ARG A 223 -6.50 -12.70 -11.18
CA ARG A 223 -7.00 -12.69 -12.55
C ARG A 223 -7.19 -11.22 -12.94
N PRO A 224 -6.23 -10.64 -13.68
CA PRO A 224 -6.23 -9.21 -13.94
C PRO A 224 -7.54 -8.79 -14.61
N GLN A 225 -8.14 -7.72 -14.11
CA GLN A 225 -9.19 -6.98 -14.80
C GLN A 225 -8.58 -5.96 -15.77
N ARG A 226 -7.30 -5.62 -15.55
CA ARG A 226 -6.46 -4.76 -16.38
C ARG A 226 -5.12 -5.45 -16.61
N ASP A 227 -4.85 -5.81 -17.85
CA ASP A 227 -3.62 -6.44 -18.30
C ASP A 227 -2.46 -5.45 -18.53
N ASP A 228 -2.79 -4.17 -18.74
CA ASP A 228 -1.84 -3.08 -18.99
C ASP A 228 -1.37 -2.32 -17.74
N ALA A 229 -1.89 -2.70 -16.57
CA ALA A 229 -1.73 -1.92 -15.36
C ALA A 229 -0.28 -1.97 -14.82
N ARG A 230 0.20 -0.80 -14.38
CA ARG A 230 1.54 -0.62 -13.79
C ARG A 230 1.42 -0.44 -12.28
N PHE A 231 2.32 -1.09 -11.56
CA PHE A 231 2.47 -1.04 -10.11
C PHE A 231 3.96 -1.05 -9.77
N GLY A 232 4.36 -0.62 -8.58
CA GLY A 232 5.76 -0.42 -8.22
C GLY A 232 6.05 -0.55 -6.73
N GLY A 233 5.01 -0.66 -5.91
CA GLY A 233 5.11 -1.05 -4.52
C GLY A 233 5.28 -2.56 -4.34
N THR A 234 4.98 -3.01 -3.13
CA THR A 234 4.90 -4.43 -2.79
C THR A 234 3.63 -5.05 -3.37
N VAL A 235 3.65 -6.37 -3.49
CA VAL A 235 2.56 -7.18 -4.07
C VAL A 235 1.21 -6.99 -3.35
N ASP A 236 1.24 -6.68 -2.05
CA ASP A 236 0.12 -6.45 -1.14
C ASP A 236 -0.27 -4.96 -0.96
N ASP A 237 0.38 -4.04 -1.71
CA ASP A 237 0.03 -2.61 -1.72
C ASP A 237 -0.67 -2.21 -3.02
N ASP A 238 0.07 -1.70 -4.02
CA ASP A 238 -0.51 -1.07 -5.21
C ASP A 238 -0.82 -2.06 -6.34
N MET A 239 -0.19 -3.23 -6.36
CA MET A 239 -0.39 -4.26 -7.39
C MET A 239 -1.84 -4.73 -7.47
N LEU A 240 -2.45 -5.04 -6.33
CA LEU A 240 -3.84 -5.51 -6.25
C LEU A 240 -4.83 -4.47 -6.80
N GLU A 241 -4.71 -3.21 -6.36
CA GLU A 241 -5.57 -2.10 -6.81
C GLU A 241 -5.35 -1.78 -8.30
N ALA A 242 -4.11 -1.87 -8.78
CA ALA A 242 -3.79 -1.60 -10.18
C ALA A 242 -4.35 -2.65 -11.13
N LEU A 243 -4.16 -3.93 -10.81
CA LEU A 243 -4.53 -5.05 -11.68
C LEU A 243 -6.02 -5.43 -11.58
N CYS A 244 -6.62 -5.27 -10.40
CA CYS A 244 -7.99 -5.69 -10.13
C CYS A 244 -8.78 -4.58 -9.42
N PRO A 245 -9.02 -3.41 -10.04
CA PRO A 245 -9.63 -2.25 -9.37
C PRO A 245 -11.03 -2.49 -8.80
N ASP A 246 -11.83 -3.40 -9.37
CA ASP A 246 -13.14 -3.78 -8.82
C ASP A 246 -12.97 -4.88 -7.76
N PRO A 247 -13.29 -4.60 -6.48
CA PRO A 247 -13.16 -5.56 -5.39
C PRO A 247 -14.29 -6.61 -5.35
N ALA A 248 -15.32 -6.53 -6.19
CA ALA A 248 -16.45 -7.48 -6.15
C ALA A 248 -16.03 -8.94 -6.37
N GLY A 249 -14.91 -9.15 -7.06
CA GLY A 249 -14.32 -10.46 -7.29
C GLY A 249 -13.33 -10.93 -6.22
N ASP A 250 -13.15 -10.19 -5.12
CA ASP A 250 -12.22 -10.57 -4.07
C ASP A 250 -12.70 -11.80 -3.29
N HIS A 251 -11.77 -12.70 -2.99
CA HIS A 251 -11.97 -13.80 -2.06
C HIS A 251 -10.92 -13.69 -0.96
N ILE A 252 -11.34 -13.41 0.27
CA ILE A 252 -10.45 -13.37 1.43
C ILE A 252 -10.54 -14.72 2.13
N VAL A 253 -9.40 -15.39 2.27
CA VAL A 253 -9.30 -16.63 3.05
C VAL A 253 -9.42 -16.25 4.53
N ALA A 254 -10.60 -16.51 5.09
CA ALA A 254 -10.95 -16.14 6.47
C ALA A 254 -10.71 -17.28 7.48
N ASP A 255 -10.31 -18.46 7.00
CA ASP A 255 -10.14 -19.68 7.78
C ASP A 255 -8.91 -20.45 7.28
N SER A 256 -8.00 -20.80 8.19
CA SER A 256 -6.78 -21.54 7.85
C SER A 256 -7.01 -22.97 7.37
N ASP A 257 -8.18 -23.58 7.60
CA ASP A 257 -8.49 -24.90 7.02
C ASP A 257 -8.71 -24.83 5.49
N GLU A 258 -9.06 -23.65 4.95
CA GLU A 258 -9.19 -23.46 3.49
C GLU A 258 -7.82 -23.36 2.81
N LEU A 259 -6.94 -22.52 3.34
CA LEU A 259 -5.59 -22.29 2.85
C LEU A 259 -4.77 -21.66 3.98
N MET A 260 -3.60 -22.23 4.29
CA MET A 260 -2.67 -21.67 5.27
C MET A 260 -1.33 -21.31 4.61
N MET A 261 -0.77 -20.17 5.00
CA MET A 261 0.56 -19.72 4.58
C MET A 261 1.36 -19.18 5.78
N ILE A 262 2.64 -19.50 5.82
CA ILE A 262 3.62 -18.88 6.70
C ILE A 262 4.75 -18.24 5.89
N GLU A 263 5.27 -17.13 6.39
CA GLU A 263 6.43 -16.44 5.82
C GLU A 263 7.66 -16.75 6.67
N LEU A 264 8.76 -17.14 6.03
CA LEU A 264 9.98 -17.51 6.71
C LEU A 264 10.88 -16.29 6.88
N SER A 265 11.34 -16.04 8.10
CA SER A 265 12.28 -14.94 8.36
C SER A 265 13.34 -15.29 9.37
N ASP A 266 14.55 -14.84 9.07
CA ASP A 266 15.67 -14.79 10.01
C ASP A 266 15.45 -13.69 11.07
N ALA A 267 16.48 -13.45 11.89
CA ALA A 267 16.41 -12.55 13.03
C ALA A 267 15.90 -11.12 12.72
N LEU A 268 15.45 -10.47 13.79
CA LEU A 268 14.68 -9.23 13.80
C LEU A 268 15.20 -8.13 12.89
N ARG A 269 14.28 -7.64 12.06
CA ARG A 269 14.26 -6.25 11.61
C ARG A 269 12.99 -5.63 12.21
N GLU A 270 13.16 -4.84 13.26
CA GLU A 270 12.04 -4.14 13.90
C GLU A 270 11.47 -3.07 12.97
N MET A 271 10.15 -2.91 12.99
CA MET A 271 9.46 -1.85 12.24
C MET A 271 8.83 -0.86 13.21
N VAL A 272 9.45 0.30 13.35
CA VAL A 272 8.93 1.37 14.20
C VAL A 272 7.98 2.26 13.41
N THR A 273 6.69 2.22 13.72
CA THR A 273 5.66 3.06 13.06
C THR A 273 5.32 4.32 13.86
N GLY A 274 5.68 4.36 15.15
CA GLY A 274 5.26 5.40 16.10
C GLY A 274 3.80 5.30 16.55
N VAL A 275 3.10 4.22 16.21
CA VAL A 275 1.75 3.92 16.68
C VAL A 275 1.86 3.22 18.03
N ARG A 276 1.04 3.63 19.01
CA ARG A 276 1.06 3.02 20.35
C ARG A 276 0.08 1.85 20.43
N LYS A 277 0.47 0.78 21.10
CA LYS A 277 -0.45 -0.31 21.47
C LYS A 277 -1.63 0.22 22.30
N GLY A 278 -2.79 -0.38 22.11
CA GLY A 278 -4.07 0.01 22.71
C GLY A 278 -4.66 1.32 22.17
N SER A 279 -3.97 2.05 21.30
CA SER A 279 -4.41 3.36 20.82
C SER A 279 -5.19 3.26 19.52
N VAL A 280 -6.53 3.21 19.63
CA VAL A 280 -7.44 3.28 18.46
C VAL A 280 -7.15 4.54 17.63
N ALA A 281 -6.93 5.68 18.27
CA ALA A 281 -6.69 6.95 17.58
C ALA A 281 -5.40 6.94 16.74
N ASP A 282 -4.32 6.31 17.22
CA ASP A 282 -3.08 6.21 16.45
C ASP A 282 -3.22 5.20 15.31
N ALA A 283 -3.92 4.08 15.52
CA ALA A 283 -4.22 3.12 14.46
C ALA A 283 -5.07 3.75 13.35
N VAL A 284 -6.10 4.54 13.71
CA VAL A 284 -6.91 5.32 12.75
C VAL A 284 -6.04 6.29 11.96
N ARG A 285 -5.16 7.04 12.63
CA ARG A 285 -4.28 8.01 11.96
C ARG A 285 -3.35 7.33 10.98
N TRP A 286 -2.75 6.21 11.39
CA TRP A 286 -1.91 5.41 10.50
C TRP A 286 -2.71 4.91 9.29
N ALA A 287 -3.88 4.32 9.51
CA ALA A 287 -4.71 3.79 8.43
C ALA A 287 -5.14 4.90 7.46
N LEU A 288 -5.51 6.08 7.96
CA LEU A 288 -5.86 7.23 7.10
C LEU A 288 -4.71 7.68 6.20
N ALA A 289 -3.45 7.53 6.63
CA ALA A 289 -2.27 7.84 5.82
C ALA A 289 -1.86 6.70 4.88
N GLU A 290 -1.99 5.45 5.34
CA GLU A 290 -1.36 4.30 4.69
C GLU A 290 -2.31 3.42 3.91
N THR A 291 -3.62 3.52 4.11
CA THR A 291 -4.58 2.57 3.52
C THR A 291 -5.65 3.23 2.66
N GLY A 292 -6.11 2.45 1.67
CA GLY A 292 -7.25 2.79 0.82
C GLY A 292 -8.57 2.20 1.35
N PRO A 293 -9.72 2.59 0.75
CA PRO A 293 -11.03 2.02 1.11
C PRO A 293 -11.09 0.48 1.01
N ARG A 294 -10.44 -0.10 0.00
CA ARG A 294 -10.40 -1.56 -0.20
C ARG A 294 -9.64 -2.28 0.91
N GLN A 295 -8.46 -1.76 1.27
CA GLN A 295 -7.66 -2.28 2.39
C GLN A 295 -8.41 -2.16 3.73
N ALA A 296 -9.20 -1.09 3.92
CA ALA A 296 -10.08 -0.98 5.08
C ALA A 296 -11.21 -2.03 5.07
N ALA A 297 -11.75 -2.38 3.90
CA ALA A 297 -12.72 -3.47 3.77
C ALA A 297 -12.07 -4.84 4.08
N HIS A 298 -10.82 -5.07 3.67
CA HIS A 298 -10.07 -6.27 4.04
C HIS A 298 -9.90 -6.38 5.55
N PHE A 299 -9.53 -5.27 6.21
CA PHE A 299 -9.37 -5.21 7.65
C PHE A 299 -10.65 -5.52 8.44
N ALA A 300 -11.83 -5.35 7.84
CA ALA A 300 -13.10 -5.69 8.47
C ALA A 300 -13.31 -7.22 8.60
N VAL A 301 -12.62 -8.03 7.79
CA VAL A 301 -12.80 -9.49 7.76
C VAL A 301 -11.95 -10.15 8.85
N PRO A 302 -12.56 -10.89 9.80
CA PRO A 302 -11.82 -11.67 10.78
C PRO A 302 -11.22 -12.91 10.11
N ILE A 303 -9.91 -13.11 10.27
CA ILE A 303 -9.19 -14.27 9.76
C ILE A 303 -8.80 -15.17 10.94
N ARG A 304 -9.21 -16.44 10.88
CA ARG A 304 -9.02 -17.43 11.95
C ARG A 304 -7.92 -18.39 11.56
N LEU A 305 -6.81 -18.33 12.28
CA LEU A 305 -5.74 -19.31 12.16
C LEU A 305 -5.83 -20.27 13.34
N HIS A 306 -5.96 -21.57 13.09
CA HIS A 306 -6.21 -22.52 14.16
C HIS A 306 -5.68 -23.93 13.88
N ALA A 307 -5.14 -24.56 14.93
CA ALA A 307 -4.81 -25.99 14.95
C ALA A 307 -5.88 -26.83 15.65
N GLY A 308 -6.69 -26.20 16.52
CA GLY A 308 -7.83 -26.81 17.19
C GLY A 308 -9.18 -26.47 16.54
N PRO A 309 -10.31 -26.95 17.09
CA PRO A 309 -11.65 -26.59 16.62
C PRO A 309 -11.99 -25.12 16.90
N LEU A 310 -12.74 -24.49 15.99
CA LEU A 310 -13.22 -23.10 16.11
C LEU A 310 -14.35 -22.95 17.14
N GLU A 311 -15.05 -24.04 17.45
CA GLU A 311 -16.14 -24.08 18.42
C GLU A 311 -15.64 -24.02 19.87
N SER A 312 -14.33 -23.91 20.10
CA SER A 312 -13.79 -23.77 21.45
C SER A 312 -14.33 -22.50 22.12
N ALA A 313 -14.59 -22.59 23.43
CA ALA A 313 -15.11 -21.47 24.24
C ALA A 313 -14.18 -20.24 24.27
N HIS A 314 -12.96 -20.35 23.73
CA HIS A 314 -11.98 -19.29 23.66
C HIS A 314 -12.21 -18.31 22.51
N TRP A 315 -12.82 -18.72 21.39
CA TRP A 315 -12.95 -17.86 20.21
C TRP A 315 -13.92 -16.71 20.42
N ALA A 316 -15.15 -17.01 20.84
CA ALA A 316 -16.22 -16.01 20.91
C ALA A 316 -15.86 -14.76 21.75
N PRO A 317 -15.25 -14.88 22.95
CA PRO A 317 -14.82 -13.71 23.71
C PRO A 317 -13.74 -12.88 23.00
N VAL A 318 -12.77 -13.53 22.35
CA VAL A 318 -11.68 -12.85 21.64
C VAL A 318 -12.21 -12.13 20.39
N GLU A 319 -13.09 -12.77 19.62
CA GLU A 319 -13.73 -12.13 18.48
C GLU A 319 -14.60 -10.94 18.88
N ALA A 320 -15.36 -11.04 19.98
CA ALA A 320 -16.18 -9.93 20.46
C ALA A 320 -15.31 -8.72 20.81
N ARG A 321 -14.17 -8.95 21.49
CA ARG A 321 -13.19 -7.92 21.80
C ARG A 321 -12.58 -7.31 20.53
N ALA A 322 -12.08 -8.14 19.62
CA ALA A 322 -11.48 -7.70 18.37
C ALA A 322 -12.47 -6.89 17.53
N ARG A 323 -13.73 -7.34 17.40
CA ARG A 323 -14.81 -6.59 16.72
C ARG A 323 -15.01 -5.20 17.30
N GLY A 324 -14.93 -5.02 18.63
CA GLY A 324 -15.02 -3.70 19.26
C GLY A 324 -13.89 -2.76 18.83
N VAL A 325 -12.65 -3.25 18.85
CA VAL A 325 -11.46 -2.49 18.42
C VAL A 325 -11.50 -2.17 16.93
N VAL A 326 -11.73 -3.19 16.10
CA VAL A 326 -11.79 -3.07 14.63
C VAL A 326 -12.92 -2.13 14.22
N GLY A 327 -14.10 -2.28 14.81
CA GLY A 327 -15.24 -1.39 14.56
C GLY A 327 -14.94 0.06 14.90
N ALA A 328 -14.26 0.32 16.03
CA ALA A 328 -13.85 1.67 16.42
C ALA A 328 -12.82 2.27 15.44
N ILE A 329 -11.87 1.45 14.96
CA ILE A 329 -10.89 1.88 13.94
C ILE A 329 -11.59 2.21 12.63
N LEU A 330 -12.46 1.33 12.12
CA LEU A 330 -13.18 1.55 10.86
C LEU A 330 -14.13 2.76 10.92
N ALA A 331 -14.82 2.96 12.04
CA ALA A 331 -15.63 4.15 12.28
C ALA A 331 -14.76 5.42 12.30
N GLY A 332 -13.58 5.36 12.93
CA GLY A 332 -12.62 6.45 12.95
C GLY A 332 -12.05 6.80 11.58
N ILE A 333 -11.77 5.79 10.73
CA ILE A 333 -11.35 5.98 9.34
C ILE A 333 -12.46 6.70 8.58
N THR A 334 -13.69 6.20 8.66
CA THR A 334 -14.86 6.76 7.96
C THR A 334 -15.09 8.22 8.37
N ALA A 335 -15.15 8.51 9.68
CA ALA A 335 -15.35 9.87 10.19
C ALA A 335 -14.14 10.80 9.97
N GLY A 336 -12.95 10.22 9.83
CA GLY A 336 -11.70 10.95 9.66
C GLY A 336 -11.46 11.42 8.23
N GLN A 337 -12.00 10.74 7.22
CA GLN A 337 -11.77 11.06 5.81
C GLN A 337 -12.16 12.50 5.45
N ASP A 338 -13.34 12.96 5.87
CA ASP A 338 -13.84 14.30 5.53
C ASP A 338 -13.15 15.43 6.28
N ARG A 339 -12.54 15.10 7.44
CA ARG A 339 -11.98 16.09 8.38
C ARG A 339 -10.47 15.99 8.51
N LEU A 340 -9.82 15.14 7.71
CA LEU A 340 -8.40 14.84 7.83
C LEU A 340 -7.55 16.10 7.69
N TRP A 341 -7.84 16.94 6.71
CA TRP A 341 -7.11 18.19 6.46
C TRP A 341 -7.20 19.20 7.62
N LEU A 342 -8.34 19.23 8.32
CA LEU A 342 -8.58 20.16 9.43
C LEU A 342 -7.94 19.67 10.73
N ARG A 343 -8.00 18.35 10.99
CA ARG A 343 -7.56 17.75 12.25
C ARG A 343 -6.09 17.34 12.23
N ASP A 344 -5.62 16.83 11.10
CA ASP A 344 -4.27 16.31 10.93
C ASP A 344 -3.73 16.52 9.50
N PRO A 345 -3.33 17.76 9.17
CA PRO A 345 -2.83 18.10 7.84
C PRO A 345 -1.54 17.35 7.47
N ALA A 346 -0.78 16.83 8.45
CA ALA A 346 0.41 16.04 8.17
C ALA A 346 0.04 14.66 7.61
N THR A 347 -0.94 14.00 8.23
CA THR A 347 -1.49 12.73 7.74
C THR A 347 -2.18 12.92 6.40
N ALA A 348 -2.92 14.01 6.21
CA ALA A 348 -3.52 14.37 4.93
C ALA A 348 -2.48 14.51 3.80
N LEU A 349 -1.40 15.25 4.07
CA LEU A 349 -0.29 15.43 3.12
C LEU A 349 0.40 14.10 2.79
N ARG A 350 0.62 13.24 3.78
CA ARG A 350 1.21 11.91 3.59
C ARG A 350 0.34 11.02 2.70
N ARG A 351 -0.97 10.99 2.95
CA ARG A 351 -1.94 10.25 2.12
C ARG A 351 -1.90 10.72 0.67
N LEU A 352 -1.89 12.04 0.48
CA LEU A 352 -1.84 12.65 -0.84
C LEU A 352 -0.53 12.31 -1.58
N LEU A 353 0.62 12.34 -0.90
CA LEU A 353 1.90 11.91 -1.45
C LEU A 353 1.86 10.46 -1.92
N LYS A 354 1.30 9.56 -1.10
CA LYS A 354 1.15 8.13 -1.42
C LYS A 354 0.24 7.94 -2.64
N HIS A 355 -0.89 8.64 -2.68
CA HIS A 355 -1.81 8.58 -3.82
C HIS A 355 -1.15 9.10 -5.10
N ALA A 356 -0.45 10.22 -5.04
CA ALA A 356 0.30 10.75 -6.17
C ALA A 356 1.39 9.78 -6.65
N GLN A 357 2.05 9.06 -5.74
CA GLN A 357 3.05 8.04 -6.08
C GLN A 357 2.41 6.87 -6.85
N ARG A 358 1.27 6.36 -6.36
CA ARG A 358 0.51 5.31 -7.06
C ARG A 358 0.08 5.76 -8.46
N HIS A 359 -0.42 6.98 -8.60
CA HIS A 359 -0.78 7.54 -9.91
C HIS A 359 0.42 7.73 -10.85
N ALA A 360 1.56 8.19 -10.34
CA ALA A 360 2.77 8.35 -11.15
C ALA A 360 3.30 7.00 -11.65
N VAL A 361 3.24 5.95 -10.83
CA VAL A 361 3.59 4.59 -11.22
C VAL A 361 2.63 4.07 -12.30
N ALA A 362 1.33 4.24 -12.09
CA ALA A 362 0.30 3.85 -13.07
C ALA A 362 0.49 4.55 -14.42
N ALA A 363 0.89 5.83 -14.42
CA ALA A 363 1.14 6.62 -15.62
C ALA A 363 2.49 6.33 -16.31
N GLY A 364 3.40 5.61 -15.65
CA GLY A 364 4.75 5.31 -16.16
C GLY A 364 5.79 6.40 -15.85
N ALA A 365 7.03 5.94 -15.61
CA ALA A 365 8.11 6.72 -14.99
C ALA A 365 8.65 7.93 -15.80
N ASN A 366 8.22 8.13 -17.06
CA ASN A 366 8.72 9.20 -17.93
C ASN A 366 7.67 10.25 -18.34
N THR A 367 6.51 10.25 -17.70
CA THR A 367 5.52 11.30 -17.93
C THR A 367 5.94 12.61 -17.26
N PRO A 368 5.56 13.79 -17.79
CA PRO A 368 5.72 15.06 -17.06
C PRO A 368 5.17 15.00 -15.63
N LEU A 369 4.15 14.16 -15.42
CA LEU A 369 3.56 13.82 -14.12
C LEU A 369 4.56 13.17 -13.15
N SER A 370 5.38 12.22 -13.61
CA SER A 370 6.38 11.57 -12.75
C SER A 370 7.45 12.56 -12.26
N ARG A 371 7.84 13.52 -13.11
CA ARG A 371 8.82 14.57 -12.76
C ARG A 371 8.23 15.60 -11.79
N ALA A 372 7.01 16.07 -12.05
CA ALA A 372 6.31 16.98 -11.13
C ALA A 372 6.08 16.31 -9.76
N HIS A 373 5.73 15.02 -9.75
CA HIS A 373 5.63 14.22 -8.55
C HIS A 373 6.95 14.10 -7.79
N GLN A 374 8.06 13.79 -8.46
CA GLN A 374 9.39 13.71 -7.81
C GLN A 374 9.79 15.05 -7.17
N ILE A 375 9.51 16.16 -7.84
CA ILE A 375 9.75 17.51 -7.31
C ILE A 375 8.86 17.78 -6.10
N TYR A 376 7.57 17.44 -6.18
CA TYR A 376 6.61 17.61 -5.09
C TYR A 376 7.01 16.77 -3.86
N VAL A 377 7.36 15.51 -4.03
CA VAL A 377 7.84 14.62 -2.97
C VAL A 377 9.11 15.18 -2.34
N ALA A 378 10.05 15.66 -3.14
CA ALA A 378 11.28 16.27 -2.64
C ALA A 378 11.00 17.53 -1.79
N VAL A 379 10.08 18.38 -2.24
CA VAL A 379 9.66 19.58 -1.50
C VAL A 379 8.93 19.17 -0.21
N ALA A 380 7.90 18.34 -0.28
CA ALA A 380 7.11 17.93 0.86
C ALA A 380 7.93 17.20 1.93
N ASN A 381 8.84 16.30 1.53
CA ASN A 381 9.77 15.65 2.45
C ASN A 381 10.63 16.69 3.15
N ARG A 382 11.24 17.63 2.42
CA ARG A 382 12.07 18.68 3.03
C ARG A 382 11.28 19.60 3.96
N LEU A 383 10.01 19.88 3.67
CA LEU A 383 9.11 20.62 4.56
C LEU A 383 8.85 19.88 5.87
N LEU A 384 8.55 18.58 5.81
CA LEU A 384 8.35 17.73 6.98
C LEU A 384 9.62 17.64 7.84
N THR A 385 10.80 17.48 7.22
CA THR A 385 12.09 17.44 7.95
C THR A 385 12.43 18.80 8.56
N SER A 386 12.13 19.90 7.86
CA SER A 386 12.42 21.26 8.33
C SER A 386 11.52 21.65 9.50
N ARG A 387 10.25 21.24 9.50
CA ARG A 387 9.33 21.42 10.64
C ARG A 387 9.81 20.64 11.88
N ARG A 388 10.28 19.39 11.71
CA ARG A 388 10.88 18.61 12.82
C ARG A 388 12.10 19.31 13.41
N ARG A 389 13.01 19.82 12.56
CA ARG A 389 14.20 20.59 13.00
C ARG A 389 13.84 21.92 13.68
N PHE A 390 12.81 22.60 13.19
CA PHE A 390 12.35 23.87 13.78
C PHE A 390 11.70 23.68 15.15
N ILE A 391 10.84 22.67 15.31
CA ILE A 391 10.25 22.31 16.62
C ILE A 391 11.37 21.90 17.59
N ALA A 392 12.33 21.09 17.15
CA ALA A 392 13.48 20.72 17.96
C ALA A 392 14.30 21.93 18.43
N ARG A 393 14.57 22.91 17.55
CA ARG A 393 15.32 24.13 17.92
C ARG A 393 14.54 25.10 18.81
N ARG A 394 13.22 25.08 18.77
CA ARG A 394 12.38 26.10 19.45
C ARG A 394 11.86 25.66 20.80
N PHE A 395 11.80 24.35 21.04
CA PHE A 395 11.31 23.77 22.30
C PHE A 395 12.38 23.03 23.10
N PHE A 396 13.62 22.93 22.59
CA PHE A 396 14.75 22.41 23.35
C PHE A 396 15.87 23.45 23.42
N THR A 397 16.03 24.04 24.59
CA THR A 397 17.24 24.78 24.98
C THR A 397 18.34 23.80 25.39
N PRO A 398 19.63 24.17 25.23
CA PRO A 398 20.74 23.38 25.76
C PRO A 398 20.73 23.48 27.30
N GLY A 399 20.10 22.52 27.95
CA GLY A 399 20.03 22.41 29.42
C GLY A 399 19.25 21.16 29.79
N GLY A 400 19.96 20.14 30.28
CA GLY A 400 19.47 18.76 30.38
C GLY A 400 18.11 18.59 31.06
N GLY A 401 17.14 18.12 30.28
CA GLY A 401 15.91 17.51 30.77
C GLY A 401 15.86 16.02 30.39
N PRO A 402 15.03 15.19 31.06
CA PRO A 402 15.03 13.73 30.97
C PRO A 402 14.61 13.14 29.60
N TRP A 403 14.43 13.98 28.58
CA TRP A 403 13.95 13.60 27.25
C TRP A 403 15.06 13.25 26.23
N ASN A 404 16.33 13.36 26.61
CA ASN A 404 17.47 13.00 25.75
C ASN A 404 17.60 11.50 25.44
N ALA A 405 16.84 10.62 26.12
CA ALA A 405 16.84 9.18 25.87
C ALA A 405 16.08 8.78 24.59
N LEU A 406 15.17 9.63 24.08
CA LEU A 406 14.32 9.32 22.92
C LEU A 406 14.99 9.51 21.55
N TRP A 407 16.26 9.96 21.51
CA TRP A 407 16.97 10.31 20.28
C TRP A 407 18.13 9.35 19.90
N ARG A 408 18.28 8.22 20.60
CA ARG A 408 19.24 7.16 20.23
C ARG A 408 18.65 6.09 19.31
N LEU A 409 17.93 6.49 18.26
CA LEU A 409 17.55 5.58 17.17
C LEU A 409 18.59 5.69 16.04
N PRO A 410 19.11 4.58 15.50
CA PRO A 410 20.12 4.63 14.43
C PRO A 410 19.46 5.08 13.13
N VAL A 411 19.88 6.24 12.62
CA VAL A 411 19.57 6.68 11.25
C VAL A 411 20.51 5.92 10.32
N GLY A 412 19.97 5.06 9.46
CA GLY A 412 20.71 4.35 8.43
C GLY A 412 21.39 5.29 7.43
N ASP A 413 22.48 4.80 6.85
CA ASP A 413 23.49 5.51 6.04
C ASP A 413 22.93 6.46 4.95
N GLU A 414 22.90 7.77 5.24
CA GLU A 414 22.45 8.85 4.32
C GLU A 414 23.59 9.41 3.42
N ARG A 415 24.40 8.57 2.76
CA ARG A 415 25.51 9.06 1.89
C ARG A 415 25.13 9.36 0.44
N LYS A 416 23.92 9.90 0.18
CA LYS A 416 23.59 10.51 -1.12
C LYS A 416 22.80 11.81 -0.91
N PHE A 417 23.50 12.93 -0.75
CA PHE A 417 22.89 14.26 -0.80
C PHE A 417 23.47 15.09 -1.94
N TYR A 418 22.56 15.69 -2.72
CA TYR A 418 22.82 16.82 -3.60
C TYR A 418 23.27 18.05 -2.79
N ARG A 419 24.16 18.86 -3.37
CA ARG A 419 24.72 20.04 -2.69
C ARG A 419 23.63 21.11 -2.48
N PRO A 420 23.66 21.89 -1.39
CA PRO A 420 22.66 22.93 -1.10
C PRO A 420 22.37 23.90 -2.27
N GLY A 421 23.37 24.25 -3.08
CA GLY A 421 23.22 25.12 -4.26
C GLY A 421 22.50 24.46 -5.45
N GLU A 422 22.52 23.14 -5.58
CA GLU A 422 21.85 22.42 -6.67
C GLU A 422 20.33 22.43 -6.51
N VAL A 423 19.86 22.47 -5.25
CA VAL A 423 18.43 22.54 -4.93
C VAL A 423 17.89 23.95 -5.11
N GLU A 424 18.64 24.99 -4.73
CA GLU A 424 18.25 26.36 -5.01
C GLU A 424 18.21 26.62 -6.52
N ALA A 425 19.18 26.11 -7.27
CA ALA A 425 19.15 26.12 -8.74
C ALA A 425 17.98 25.31 -9.31
N GLY A 426 17.59 24.20 -8.68
CA GLY A 426 16.41 23.41 -9.05
C GLY A 426 15.09 24.16 -8.83
N ILE A 427 14.92 24.83 -7.68
CA ILE A 427 13.75 25.64 -7.37
C ILE A 427 13.66 26.85 -8.29
N ARG A 428 14.79 27.53 -8.56
CA ARG A 428 14.84 28.64 -9.53
C ARG A 428 14.53 28.18 -10.95
N ARG A 429 15.00 27.00 -11.37
CA ARG A 429 14.64 26.40 -12.67
C ARG A 429 13.15 26.07 -12.76
N LEU A 430 12.57 25.47 -11.71
CA LEU A 430 11.13 25.20 -11.67
C LEU A 430 10.30 26.49 -11.72
N ALA A 431 10.70 27.51 -10.95
CA ALA A 431 10.04 28.81 -10.99
C ALA A 431 10.15 29.46 -12.38
N ALA A 432 11.33 29.39 -13.02
CA ALA A 432 11.56 29.90 -14.36
C ALA A 432 10.70 29.18 -15.42
N THR A 433 10.66 27.84 -15.37
CA THR A 433 9.83 27.02 -16.27
C THR A 433 8.32 27.29 -16.08
N LEU A 434 7.88 27.61 -14.87
CA LEU A 434 6.50 27.98 -14.60
C LEU A 434 6.16 29.42 -15.05
N THR A 435 7.15 30.32 -15.09
CA THR A 435 6.98 31.71 -15.58
C THR A 435 7.10 31.85 -17.10
N GLU A 436 7.74 30.91 -17.80
CA GLU A 436 7.87 30.94 -19.27
C GLU A 436 6.66 30.38 -20.03
N ILE A 437 5.65 29.87 -19.33
CA ILE A 437 4.38 29.47 -19.94
C ILE A 437 3.61 30.74 -20.32
N PRO A 438 3.23 30.97 -21.60
CA PRO A 438 2.54 32.19 -22.08
C PRO A 438 1.24 32.56 -21.32
N LEU A 439 0.73 31.63 -20.52
CA LEU A 439 -0.49 31.75 -19.72
C LEU A 439 -0.31 32.64 -18.46
N ALA A 440 0.90 32.74 -17.88
CA ALA A 440 1.12 33.56 -16.68
C ALA A 440 0.93 35.08 -16.96
N GLN A 441 1.37 35.53 -18.14
CA GLN A 441 1.17 36.91 -18.60
C GLN A 441 -0.29 37.19 -18.97
N ALA A 442 -0.98 36.22 -19.58
CA ALA A 442 -2.40 36.33 -19.92
C ALA A 442 -3.32 36.39 -18.68
N LEU A 443 -2.96 35.69 -17.60
CA LEU A 443 -3.72 35.66 -16.34
C LEU A 443 -3.49 36.92 -15.48
N ALA A 444 -2.30 37.53 -15.52
CA ALA A 444 -2.04 38.82 -14.88
C ALA A 444 -2.91 39.94 -15.48
N ASN A 445 -3.18 39.88 -16.80
CA ASN A 445 -4.05 40.84 -17.48
C ASN A 445 -5.54 40.59 -17.18
N ALA A 446 -5.96 39.34 -16.97
CA ALA A 446 -7.34 38.98 -16.66
C ALA A 446 -7.73 39.22 -15.18
N ALA A 447 -6.76 39.28 -14.27
CA ALA A 447 -6.98 39.51 -12.84
C ALA A 447 -7.04 41.01 -12.46
N GLY A 448 -6.87 41.93 -13.43
CA GLY A 448 -6.85 43.38 -13.21
C GLY A 448 -8.21 44.02 -12.94
N ASP A 449 -9.32 43.37 -13.31
CA ASP A 449 -10.65 43.96 -13.15
C ASP A 449 -11.32 43.46 -11.86
N ALA A 450 -11.20 44.25 -10.80
CA ALA A 450 -12.06 44.11 -9.63
C ALA A 450 -13.52 44.39 -10.03
N PRO A 451 -14.51 43.58 -9.59
CA PRO A 451 -15.90 43.88 -9.87
C PRO A 451 -16.28 45.21 -9.19
N PRO A 452 -17.00 46.11 -9.88
CA PRO A 452 -17.56 47.27 -9.24
C PRO A 452 -18.59 46.82 -8.19
N ASP A 453 -18.67 47.56 -7.08
CA ASP A 453 -19.78 47.53 -6.11
C ASP A 453 -19.87 46.39 -5.08
N GLY A 454 -18.74 45.84 -4.61
CA GLY A 454 -18.68 45.19 -3.28
C GLY A 454 -19.53 43.93 -3.09
N ALA A 455 -19.87 43.22 -4.17
CA ALA A 455 -20.55 41.93 -4.15
C ALA A 455 -19.65 40.81 -3.59
N ALA A 456 -20.28 39.80 -2.96
CA ALA A 456 -19.58 38.61 -2.45
C ALA A 456 -19.68 37.45 -3.45
N ARG A 457 -18.55 36.86 -3.82
CA ARG A 457 -18.47 35.65 -4.65
C ARG A 457 -18.23 34.43 -3.78
N LEU A 458 -19.05 33.39 -3.96
CA LEU A 458 -18.84 32.07 -3.36
C LEU A 458 -18.46 31.08 -4.46
N ILE A 459 -17.25 30.53 -4.38
CA ILE A 459 -16.78 29.50 -5.30
C ILE A 459 -16.95 28.16 -4.60
N VAL A 460 -17.81 27.29 -5.13
CA VAL A 460 -18.01 25.93 -4.64
C VAL A 460 -17.33 24.97 -5.61
N ILE A 461 -16.35 24.21 -5.09
CA ILE A 461 -15.68 23.15 -5.85
C ILE A 461 -16.36 21.85 -5.48
N ASP A 462 -17.09 21.24 -6.44
CA ASP A 462 -17.76 19.97 -6.22
C ASP A 462 -16.77 18.82 -6.49
N GLY A 463 -16.32 18.17 -5.41
CA GLY A 463 -15.34 17.10 -5.43
C GLY A 463 -15.95 15.70 -5.61
N ALA A 464 -17.14 15.58 -6.21
CA ALA A 464 -17.89 14.32 -6.31
C ALA A 464 -17.07 13.11 -6.84
N ALA A 465 -16.02 13.33 -7.64
CA ALA A 465 -15.15 12.24 -8.09
C ALA A 465 -14.37 11.54 -6.95
N TRP A 466 -14.22 12.17 -5.79
CA TRP A 466 -13.46 11.63 -4.66
C TRP A 466 -14.28 10.68 -3.76
N PHE A 467 -15.62 10.75 -3.82
CA PHE A 467 -16.49 10.14 -2.81
C PHE A 467 -17.67 9.31 -3.38
N GLY A 468 -17.73 9.06 -4.70
CA GLY A 468 -18.79 8.30 -5.36
C GLY A 468 -19.90 9.18 -5.96
N PRO A 469 -20.92 8.61 -6.64
CA PRO A 469 -21.90 9.40 -7.40
C PRO A 469 -22.83 10.19 -6.47
N ALA A 470 -22.44 11.43 -6.15
CA ALA A 470 -23.29 12.38 -5.44
C ALA A 470 -24.16 13.17 -6.42
N ARG A 471 -25.42 13.45 -6.01
CA ARG A 471 -26.29 14.39 -6.72
C ARG A 471 -25.77 15.82 -6.54
N PRO A 472 -25.90 16.70 -7.55
CA PRO A 472 -25.39 18.08 -7.47
C PRO A 472 -25.99 18.82 -6.27
N THR A 473 -25.14 19.56 -5.57
CA THR A 473 -25.54 20.34 -4.39
C THR A 473 -26.44 21.51 -4.83
N PRO A 474 -27.67 21.65 -4.31
CA PRO A 474 -28.52 22.79 -4.65
C PRO A 474 -27.95 24.10 -4.07
N PRO A 475 -28.21 25.26 -4.70
CA PRO A 475 -27.76 26.54 -4.18
C PRO A 475 -28.27 26.83 -2.77
N PRO A 476 -27.51 27.56 -1.95
CA PRO A 476 -28.05 28.22 -0.77
C PRO A 476 -29.14 29.24 -1.15
N GLU A 477 -30.15 29.39 -0.30
CA GLU A 477 -31.27 30.31 -0.53
C GLU A 477 -30.79 31.76 -0.74
N GLY A 478 -31.26 32.41 -1.81
CA GLY A 478 -30.86 33.77 -2.21
C GLY A 478 -29.56 33.87 -3.04
N TRP A 479 -29.01 32.75 -3.52
CA TRP A 479 -27.84 32.72 -4.42
C TRP A 479 -28.23 32.23 -5.81
N SER A 480 -27.70 32.87 -6.85
CA SER A 480 -27.90 32.47 -8.24
C SER A 480 -26.59 31.94 -8.83
N LEU A 481 -26.68 30.83 -9.60
CA LEU A 481 -25.53 30.32 -10.35
C LEU A 481 -25.23 31.32 -11.46
N THR A 482 -24.06 31.96 -11.40
CA THR A 482 -23.67 32.91 -12.45
C THR A 482 -22.75 32.27 -13.46
N GLU A 483 -21.99 31.26 -13.06
CA GLU A 483 -21.06 30.61 -13.98
C GLU A 483 -20.81 29.13 -13.64
N ARG A 484 -20.86 28.30 -14.69
CA ARG A 484 -20.46 26.89 -14.66
C ARG A 484 -19.38 26.70 -15.72
N ARG A 485 -18.13 26.46 -15.30
CA ARG A 485 -17.00 26.33 -16.25
C ARG A 485 -16.54 24.88 -16.38
N GLY A 486 -16.47 24.42 -17.63
CA GLY A 486 -15.88 23.16 -18.03
C GLY A 486 -14.38 23.25 -18.35
N HIS A 487 -13.64 22.29 -17.80
CA HIS A 487 -12.45 21.58 -18.30
C HIS A 487 -11.19 22.25 -18.89
N ALA A 488 -11.04 23.56 -19.11
CA ALA A 488 -9.82 24.01 -19.83
C ALA A 488 -8.95 25.14 -19.26
N ALA A 489 -9.35 25.95 -18.27
CA ALA A 489 -8.63 27.21 -18.03
C ALA A 489 -8.26 27.60 -16.59
N MET A 490 -8.55 26.79 -15.57
CA MET A 490 -8.61 27.31 -14.18
C MET A 490 -7.68 26.76 -13.09
N PRO A 491 -6.82 25.72 -13.28
CA PRO A 491 -5.87 25.27 -12.26
C PRO A 491 -4.95 26.38 -11.70
N ASN A 492 -4.42 27.20 -12.61
CA ASN A 492 -3.41 28.21 -12.27
C ASN A 492 -4.02 29.46 -11.65
N ALA A 493 -5.29 29.75 -11.94
CA ALA A 493 -6.01 30.91 -11.39
C ALA A 493 -6.33 30.73 -9.90
N ILE A 494 -6.68 29.50 -9.46
CA ILE A 494 -6.91 29.20 -8.04
C ILE A 494 -5.61 29.26 -7.24
N ALA A 495 -4.53 28.70 -7.78
CA ALA A 495 -3.21 28.76 -7.15
C ALA A 495 -2.69 30.21 -7.05
N PHE A 496 -2.88 31.00 -8.10
CA PHE A 496 -2.51 32.41 -8.12
C PHE A 496 -3.41 33.26 -7.20
N TRP A 497 -4.72 33.01 -7.15
CA TRP A 497 -5.66 33.70 -6.27
C TRP A 497 -5.39 33.41 -4.79
N LEU A 498 -5.10 32.15 -4.43
CA LEU A 498 -4.67 31.79 -3.07
C LEU A 498 -3.32 32.45 -2.73
N TRP A 499 -2.39 32.52 -3.68
CA TRP A 499 -1.10 33.19 -3.47
C TRP A 499 -1.25 34.71 -3.28
N THR A 500 -2.05 35.40 -4.09
CA THR A 500 -2.25 36.85 -3.96
C THR A 500 -3.05 37.21 -2.70
N ARG A 501 -4.07 36.44 -2.32
CA ARG A 501 -4.86 36.73 -1.11
C ARG A 501 -4.18 36.36 0.20
N PHE A 502 -3.33 35.33 0.20
CA PHE A 502 -2.69 34.86 1.44
C PHE A 502 -1.20 35.19 1.55
N VAL A 503 -0.50 35.57 0.46
CA VAL A 503 0.98 35.67 0.46
C VAL A 503 1.55 37.07 0.12
N ALA A 504 0.82 38.01 -0.53
CA ALA A 504 1.35 39.38 -0.78
C ALA A 504 0.29 40.47 -1.10
N PRO A 505 0.50 41.77 -0.72
CA PRO A 505 0.65 42.40 0.61
C PRO A 505 -0.51 43.41 0.91
N GLU A 506 -0.72 43.94 2.13
CA GLU A 506 -0.31 45.33 2.46
C GLU A 506 -0.08 45.67 3.96
N ARG A 507 -0.25 44.76 4.95
CA ARG A 507 -0.10 45.16 6.37
C ARG A 507 0.93 44.32 7.15
N PRO A 508 2.11 44.88 7.50
CA PRO A 508 3.22 44.16 8.15
C PRO A 508 2.93 43.63 9.57
N ALA A 509 1.95 44.18 10.29
CA ALA A 509 1.85 43.99 11.73
C ALA A 509 1.19 42.67 12.18
N TYR A 510 0.36 42.02 11.34
CA TYR A 510 -0.37 40.80 11.74
C TYR A 510 0.38 39.47 11.45
N ARG A 511 1.55 39.54 10.80
CA ARG A 511 2.22 38.36 10.22
C ARG A 511 2.86 37.40 11.22
N ARG A 512 3.13 37.82 12.47
CA ARG A 512 4.02 37.05 13.35
C ARG A 512 3.40 35.93 14.17
N LEU A 513 2.06 35.81 14.26
CA LEU A 513 1.47 34.86 15.22
C LEU A 513 0.37 33.92 14.69
N LEU A 514 -0.31 34.21 13.57
CA LEU A 514 -1.49 33.40 13.17
C LEU A 514 -1.48 32.85 11.73
N LEU A 515 -0.80 33.48 10.77
CA LEU A 515 -0.91 33.10 9.34
C LEU A 515 0.29 32.29 8.81
N TRP A 516 1.38 32.23 9.55
CA TRP A 516 2.61 31.58 9.09
C TRP A 516 2.46 30.06 8.84
N PRO A 517 1.58 29.29 9.52
CA PRO A 517 1.33 27.88 9.15
C PRO A 517 0.47 27.71 7.88
N LEU A 518 -0.38 28.69 7.56
CA LEU A 518 -1.34 28.61 6.45
C LEU A 518 -0.68 28.86 5.09
N GLU A 519 0.27 29.79 5.01
CA GLU A 519 1.06 30.04 3.79
C GLU A 519 1.82 28.78 3.30
N TRP A 520 2.24 27.89 4.22
CA TRP A 520 2.98 26.65 3.87
C TRP A 520 2.08 25.49 3.45
N LEU A 521 0.80 25.52 3.81
CA LEU A 521 -0.20 24.53 3.39
C LEU A 521 -0.89 24.95 2.09
N ALA A 522 -1.02 26.26 1.84
CA ALA A 522 -1.69 26.80 0.66
C ALA A 522 -1.01 26.37 -0.65
N ILE A 523 0.33 26.35 -0.71
CA ILE A 523 1.06 26.00 -1.94
C ILE A 523 0.87 24.51 -2.31
N PRO A 524 1.08 23.53 -1.39
CA PRO A 524 0.78 22.13 -1.67
C PRO A 524 -0.68 21.89 -2.08
N ILE A 525 -1.64 22.50 -1.37
CA ILE A 525 -3.07 22.33 -1.63
C ILE A 525 -3.46 22.92 -2.99
N ALA A 526 -2.94 24.11 -3.32
CA ALA A 526 -3.17 24.76 -4.61
C ALA A 526 -2.63 23.94 -5.80
N LEU A 527 -1.44 23.36 -5.67
CA LEU A 527 -0.86 22.50 -6.71
C LEU A 527 -1.68 21.22 -6.93
N VAL A 528 -2.23 20.66 -5.85
CA VAL A 528 -3.05 19.44 -5.88
C VAL A 528 -4.42 19.71 -6.48
N LEU A 529 -5.10 20.76 -6.01
CA LEU A 529 -6.39 21.17 -6.55
C LEU A 529 -6.26 21.55 -8.03
N GLY A 530 -5.21 22.30 -8.38
CA GLY A 530 -4.92 22.61 -9.78
C GLY A 530 -4.75 21.33 -10.63
N HIS A 531 -4.09 20.31 -10.10
CA HIS A 531 -3.88 19.05 -10.80
C HIS A 531 -5.17 18.21 -10.95
N VAL A 532 -5.98 18.10 -9.90
CA VAL A 532 -7.25 17.36 -9.91
C VAL A 532 -8.23 17.96 -10.93
N LEU A 533 -8.27 19.29 -10.99
CA LEU A 533 -9.09 20.02 -11.94
C LEU A 533 -8.58 19.92 -13.38
N ALA A 534 -7.27 19.77 -13.59
CA ALA A 534 -6.67 19.60 -14.91
C ALA A 534 -6.95 18.23 -15.55
N ASN A 535 -7.25 17.20 -14.75
CA ASN A 535 -7.51 15.83 -15.22
C ASN A 535 -9.00 15.47 -15.29
N GLY A 536 -9.90 16.46 -15.28
CA GLY A 536 -11.32 16.25 -15.55
C GLY A 536 -12.13 15.61 -14.42
N GLN A 537 -11.62 15.54 -13.18
CA GLN A 537 -12.30 14.89 -12.05
C GLN A 537 -13.07 15.85 -11.11
N GLY A 538 -13.69 16.90 -11.64
CA GLY A 538 -14.58 17.78 -10.84
C GLY A 538 -15.16 18.95 -11.63
N GLU A 539 -16.29 19.48 -11.16
CA GLU A 539 -16.89 20.72 -11.65
C GLU A 539 -16.73 21.85 -10.62
N ILE A 540 -16.54 23.08 -11.11
CA ILE A 540 -16.57 24.28 -10.27
C ILE A 540 -17.82 25.08 -10.62
N ALA A 541 -18.63 25.35 -9.60
CA ALA A 541 -19.80 26.22 -9.69
C ALA A 541 -19.51 27.53 -8.96
N VAL A 542 -19.70 28.64 -9.65
CA VAL A 542 -19.57 29.99 -9.08
C VAL A 542 -20.96 30.54 -8.83
N TRP A 543 -21.22 30.88 -7.58
CA TRP A 543 -22.49 31.44 -7.13
C TRP A 543 -22.28 32.88 -6.71
N GLU A 544 -23.15 33.77 -7.16
CA GLU A 544 -23.17 35.16 -6.74
C GLU A 544 -24.49 35.48 -6.03
N ARG A 545 -24.40 36.39 -5.07
CA ARG A 545 -25.55 36.96 -4.38
C ARG A 545 -25.51 38.47 -4.52
N SER A 546 -26.52 39.03 -5.18
CA SER A 546 -26.72 40.48 -5.20
C SER A 546 -27.07 40.98 -3.80
N ARG A 547 -26.52 42.14 -3.40
CA ARG A 547 -26.98 42.83 -2.19
C ARG A 547 -28.34 43.46 -2.46
N ASN A 548 -29.41 42.72 -2.19
CA ASN A 548 -30.69 43.25 -1.75
C ASN A 548 -31.22 42.33 -0.64
#